data_AF-A0A1F9DUZ2-F1
#
_entry.id   AF-A0A1F9DUZ2-F1
#
_cell.length_a   1.000
_cell.length_b   1.000
_cell.length_c   1.000
_cell.angle_alpha   90.00
_cell.angle_beta   90.00
_cell.angle_gamma   90.00
#
_symmetry.space_group_name_H-M   'P 1'
#
loop_
_entity.id
_entity.type
_entity.pdbx_description
1 polymer ?
#
loop_
_entity_poly.entity_id
_entity_poly.type
_entity_poly.pdbx_seq_one_letter_code
_entity_poly.pdbx_strand_id
1 'polypeptide(L)'
;MDEKLKDAFHTVYEAEAKAALRLKIFAKKADQEDLPQIAKLFRVIAFSEEIHGERALRILREIKDTDTNLKESFQSETSIAGVAYENFVELAEEKTDTTSSTIFSNARDVEDGH
;
A
#
# COMPACT_ATOMS: atom_id res chain seq x y z
N MET A 1 -22.54 -7.76 8.31
CA MET A 1 -22.14 -6.55 9.08
C MET A 1 -23.01 -5.41 8.60
N ASP A 2 -23.35 -4.45 9.45
CA ASP A 2 -24.02 -3.22 9.01
C ASP A 2 -23.14 -2.45 8.02
N GLU A 3 -23.73 -1.93 6.93
CA GLU A 3 -22.95 -1.29 5.85
C GLU A 3 -22.19 -0.03 6.33
N LYS A 4 -22.78 0.78 7.21
CA LYS A 4 -22.06 1.95 7.75
C LYS A 4 -20.89 1.54 8.60
N LEU A 5 -21.03 0.44 9.35
CA LEU A 5 -19.93 -0.12 10.13
C LEU A 5 -18.84 -0.69 9.22
N LYS A 6 -19.21 -1.34 8.11
CA LYS A 6 -18.27 -1.80 7.09
C LYS A 6 -17.49 -0.64 6.47
N ASP A 7 -18.17 0.45 6.09
CA ASP A 7 -17.53 1.66 5.55
C ASP A 7 -16.58 2.31 6.56
N ALA A 8 -16.96 2.31 7.84
CA ALA A 8 -16.08 2.79 8.91
C ALA A 8 -14.81 1.95 9.02
N PHE A 9 -14.92 0.62 8.96
CA PHE A 9 -13.74 -0.26 8.96
C PHE A 9 -12.88 -0.07 7.71
N HIS A 10 -13.46 0.12 6.53
CA HIS A 10 -12.71 0.45 5.31
C HIS A 10 -11.94 1.75 5.48
N THR A 11 -12.59 2.78 6.01
CA THR A 11 -11.95 4.08 6.28
C THR A 11 -10.77 3.94 7.22
N VAL A 12 -10.93 3.17 8.31
CA VAL A 12 -9.84 2.88 9.26
C VAL A 12 -8.70 2.14 8.54
N TYR A 13 -8.99 1.03 7.86
CA TYR A 13 -7.98 0.26 7.16
C TYR A 13 -7.14 1.11 6.21
N GLU A 14 -7.78 1.94 5.38
CA GLU A 14 -7.07 2.82 4.46
C GLU A 14 -6.24 3.90 5.17
N ALA A 15 -6.81 4.54 6.20
CA ALA A 15 -6.14 5.61 6.92
C ALA A 15 -4.88 5.09 7.63
N GLU A 16 -4.99 3.94 8.29
CA GLU A 16 -3.89 3.31 9.03
C GLU A 16 -2.80 2.80 8.08
N ALA A 17 -3.17 2.18 6.95
CA ALA A 17 -2.21 1.76 5.93
C ALA A 17 -1.42 2.95 5.34
N LYS A 18 -2.11 4.06 5.03
CA LYS A 18 -1.50 5.31 4.57
C LYS A 18 -0.59 5.92 5.64
N ALA A 19 -1.01 5.91 6.90
CA ALA A 19 -0.23 6.42 8.03
C ALA A 19 1.06 5.60 8.25
N ALA A 20 0.96 4.27 8.28
CA ALA A 20 2.10 3.37 8.43
C ALA A 20 3.16 3.61 7.34
N LEU A 21 2.76 3.69 6.07
CA LEU A 21 3.68 3.97 4.96
C LEU A 21 4.37 5.33 5.11
N ARG A 22 3.61 6.38 5.42
CA ARG A 22 4.14 7.74 5.64
C ARG A 22 5.16 7.77 6.78
N LEU A 23 4.85 7.11 7.90
CA LEU A 23 5.75 7.04 9.06
C LEU A 23 7.04 6.28 8.74
N LYS A 24 6.99 5.21 7.94
CA LYS A 24 8.20 4.52 7.45
C LYS A 24 9.08 5.43 6.59
N ILE A 25 8.48 6.29 5.75
CA ILE A 25 9.22 7.29 4.97
C ILE A 25 9.86 8.33 5.90
N PHE A 26 9.14 8.81 6.91
CA PHE A 26 9.70 9.74 7.90
C PHE A 26 10.83 9.13 8.72
N ALA A 27 10.75 7.83 9.03
CA ALA A 27 11.84 7.11 9.67
C ALA A 27 13.12 7.14 8.80
N LYS A 28 13.00 6.85 7.50
CA LYS A 28 14.13 6.93 6.55
C LYS A 28 14.72 8.33 6.50
N LYS A 29 13.88 9.36 6.51
CA LYS A 29 14.33 10.76 6.52
C LYS A 29 15.08 11.09 7.81
N ALA A 30 14.59 10.65 8.96
CA ALA A 30 15.28 10.83 10.24
C ALA A 30 16.62 10.08 10.30
N ASP A 31 16.77 8.92 9.65
CA ASP A 31 18.08 8.26 9.51
C ASP A 31 19.05 9.12 8.68
N GLN A 32 18.58 9.71 7.57
CA GLN A 32 19.39 10.58 6.71
C GLN A 32 19.85 11.88 7.40
N GLU A 33 19.16 12.26 8.48
CA GLU A 33 19.47 13.45 9.30
C GLU A 33 20.28 13.09 10.56
N ASP A 34 20.77 11.84 10.67
CA ASP A 34 21.52 11.33 11.82
C ASP A 34 20.72 11.42 13.14
N LEU A 35 19.40 11.22 13.09
CA LEU A 35 18.48 11.22 14.24
C LEU A 35 17.94 9.81 14.55
N PRO A 36 18.79 8.87 15.01
CA PRO A 36 18.42 7.45 15.11
C PRO A 36 17.28 7.18 16.11
N GLN A 37 17.16 7.98 17.17
CA GLN A 37 16.07 7.86 18.15
C GLN A 37 14.72 8.25 17.56
N ILE A 38 14.69 9.28 16.72
CA ILE A 38 13.48 9.73 16.02
C ILE A 38 13.09 8.72 14.94
N ALA A 39 14.06 8.21 14.19
CA ALA A 39 13.81 7.14 13.23
C ALA A 39 13.23 5.90 13.91
N LYS A 40 13.75 5.50 15.08
CA LYS A 40 13.20 4.40 15.88
C LYS A 40 11.78 4.69 16.34
N LEU A 41 11.50 5.89 16.81
CA LEU A 41 10.15 6.31 17.22
C LEU A 41 9.16 6.17 16.06
N PHE A 42 9.48 6.71 14.88
CA PHE A 42 8.61 6.60 13.71
C PHE A 42 8.35 5.14 13.29
N ARG A 43 9.37 4.27 13.35
CA ARG A 43 9.18 2.83 13.05
C ARG A 43 8.24 2.15 14.04
N VAL A 44 8.34 2.46 15.34
CA VAL A 44 7.46 1.87 16.35
C VAL A 44 6.02 2.35 16.17
N ILE A 45 5.81 3.63 15.87
CA ILE A 45 4.47 4.16 15.58
C ILE A 45 3.93 3.53 14.29
N ALA A 46 4.73 3.42 13.23
CA ALA A 46 4.31 2.76 11.99
C ALA A 46 3.83 1.32 12.24
N PHE A 47 4.55 0.56 13.07
CA PHE A 47 4.15 -0.79 13.45
C PHE A 47 2.86 -0.81 14.28
N SER A 48 2.61 0.20 15.11
CA SER A 48 1.33 0.35 15.81
C SER A 48 0.17 0.55 14.83
N GLU A 49 0.34 1.38 13.80
CA GLU A 49 -0.71 1.61 12.81
C GLU A 49 -0.96 0.37 11.94
N GLU A 50 0.08 -0.42 11.65
CA GLU A 50 -0.10 -1.72 10.99
C GLU A 50 -0.99 -2.67 11.80
N ILE A 51 -0.85 -2.69 13.13
CA ILE A 51 -1.72 -3.49 14.01
C ILE A 51 -3.16 -2.99 13.96
N HIS A 52 -3.38 -1.66 13.90
CA HIS A 52 -4.72 -1.09 13.75
C HIS A 52 -5.34 -1.47 12.41
N GLY A 53 -4.58 -1.32 11.32
CA GLY A 53 -4.99 -1.73 9.97
C GLY A 53 -5.27 -3.22 9.84
N GLU A 54 -4.42 -4.08 10.43
CA GLU A 54 -4.62 -5.54 10.45
C GLU A 54 -5.95 -5.91 11.12
N ARG A 55 -6.24 -5.31 12.28
CA ARG A 55 -7.50 -5.55 12.99
C ARG A 55 -8.71 -5.15 12.14
N ALA A 56 -8.65 -3.99 11.48
CA ALA A 56 -9.71 -3.56 10.58
C ALA A 56 -9.87 -4.52 9.39
N LEU A 57 -8.77 -4.91 8.75
CA LEU A 57 -8.78 -5.81 7.59
C LEU A 57 -9.39 -7.18 7.93
N ARG A 58 -9.09 -7.73 9.10
CA ARG A 58 -9.67 -9.02 9.57
C ARG A 58 -11.19 -8.95 9.78
N ILE A 59 -11.77 -7.77 9.95
CA ILE A 59 -13.23 -7.58 9.97
C ILE A 59 -13.79 -7.45 8.56
N LEU A 60 -13.05 -6.81 7.66
CA LEU A 60 -13.47 -6.55 6.27
C LEU A 60 -13.37 -7.77 5.36
N ARG A 61 -12.43 -8.67 5.65
CA ARG A 61 -12.09 -9.79 4.78
C ARG A 61 -11.79 -11.06 5.56
N GLU A 62 -12.23 -12.18 5.02
CA GLU A 62 -11.85 -13.50 5.49
C GLU A 62 -10.40 -13.79 5.08
N ILE A 63 -9.56 -14.13 6.06
CA ILE A 63 -8.19 -14.58 5.81
C ILE A 63 -8.20 -16.10 5.75
N LYS A 64 -7.97 -16.66 4.56
CA LYS A 64 -8.07 -18.10 4.29
C LYS A 64 -6.70 -18.78 4.48
N ASP A 65 -6.57 -20.02 4.00
CA ASP A 65 -5.27 -20.69 3.92
C ASP A 65 -4.33 -20.02 2.91
N THR A 66 -3.05 -20.35 2.99
CA THR A 66 -2.00 -19.71 2.18
C THR A 66 -2.20 -19.91 0.68
N ASP A 67 -2.60 -21.09 0.22
CA ASP A 67 -2.78 -21.37 -1.22
C ASP A 67 -3.96 -20.57 -1.78
N THR A 68 -5.06 -20.49 -1.03
CA THR A 68 -6.21 -19.68 -1.43
C THR A 68 -5.90 -18.19 -1.44
N ASN A 69 -5.24 -17.67 -0.40
CA ASN A 69 -4.84 -16.25 -0.36
C ASN A 69 -3.86 -15.91 -1.49
N LEU A 70 -2.93 -16.81 -1.80
CA LEU A 70 -1.95 -16.62 -2.88
C LEU A 70 -2.65 -16.51 -4.25
N LYS A 71 -3.59 -17.42 -4.55
CA LYS A 71 -4.39 -17.37 -5.79
C LYS A 71 -5.19 -16.07 -5.91
N GLU A 72 -5.77 -15.60 -4.80
CA GLU A 72 -6.53 -14.35 -4.78
C GLU A 72 -5.62 -13.13 -5.02
N SER A 73 -4.41 -13.12 -4.44
CA SER A 73 -3.41 -12.07 -4.68
C SER A 73 -3.00 -11.99 -6.15
N PHE A 74 -2.64 -13.11 -6.78
CA PHE A 74 -2.27 -13.15 -8.21
C PHE A 74 -3.38 -12.62 -9.11
N GLN A 75 -4.64 -13.02 -8.86
CA GLN A 75 -5.78 -12.54 -9.64
C GLN A 75 -5.96 -11.03 -9.52
N SER A 76 -5.80 -10.48 -8.32
CA SER A 76 -5.90 -9.04 -8.06
C SER A 76 -4.78 -8.26 -8.76
N GLU A 77 -3.55 -8.75 -8.71
CA GLU A 77 -2.38 -8.07 -9.28
C GLU A 77 -2.45 -8.03 -10.82
N THR A 78 -2.68 -9.17 -11.48
CA THR A 78 -2.74 -9.23 -12.94
C THR A 78 -3.92 -8.44 -13.53
N SER A 79 -5.09 -8.49 -12.89
CA SER A 79 -6.30 -7.91 -13.48
C SER A 79 -6.54 -6.44 -13.13
N ILE A 80 -6.09 -5.99 -11.95
CA ILE A 80 -6.37 -4.63 -11.46
C ILE A 80 -5.10 -3.77 -11.55
N ALA A 81 -3.98 -4.25 -10.99
CA ALA A 81 -2.76 -3.43 -10.93
C ALA A 81 -2.13 -3.26 -12.32
N GLY A 82 -1.97 -4.35 -13.08
CA GLY A 82 -1.40 -4.30 -14.44
C GLY A 82 -2.17 -3.33 -15.35
N VAL A 83 -3.49 -3.50 -15.45
CA VAL A 83 -4.36 -2.62 -16.25
C VAL A 83 -4.33 -1.18 -15.74
N ALA A 84 -4.31 -0.96 -14.42
CA ALA A 84 -4.23 0.40 -13.88
C ALA A 84 -2.91 1.09 -14.25
N TYR A 85 -1.77 0.40 -14.10
CA TYR A 85 -0.47 0.99 -14.41
C TYR A 85 -0.27 1.25 -15.91
N GLU A 86 -0.80 0.41 -16.80
CA GLU A 86 -0.81 0.70 -18.24
C GLU A 86 -1.49 2.05 -18.54
N ASN A 87 -2.70 2.26 -18.02
CA ASN A 87 -3.42 3.52 -18.18
C ASN A 87 -2.67 4.72 -17.56
N PHE A 88 -1.95 4.52 -16.45
CA PHE A 88 -1.16 5.58 -15.82
C PHE A 88 0.08 5.95 -16.63
N VAL A 89 0.73 4.97 -17.27
CA VAL A 89 1.85 5.22 -18.20
C VAL A 89 1.35 6.05 -19.38
N GLU A 90 0.24 5.64 -20.02
CA GLU A 90 -0.35 6.38 -21.14
C GLU A 90 -0.69 7.82 -20.75
N LEU A 91 -1.31 8.02 -19.58
CA LEU A 91 -1.61 9.35 -19.06
C LEU A 91 -0.34 10.19 -18.84
N ALA A 92 0.70 9.62 -18.24
CA ALA A 92 1.94 10.34 -17.98
C ALA A 92 2.65 10.73 -19.29
N GLU A 93 2.63 9.86 -20.29
CA GLU A 93 3.15 10.14 -21.63
C GLU A 93 2.35 11.24 -22.34
N GLU A 94 1.01 11.21 -22.26
CA GLU A 94 0.14 12.26 -22.79
C GLU A 94 0.46 13.63 -22.16
N LYS A 95 0.78 13.65 -20.86
CA LYS A 95 1.19 14.89 -20.15
C LYS A 95 2.67 15.22 -20.30
N THR A 96 3.45 14.40 -21.01
CA THR A 96 4.91 14.56 -21.16
C THR A 96 5.64 14.59 -19.80
N ASP A 97 5.08 13.94 -18.77
CA ASP A 97 5.71 13.80 -17.45
C ASP A 97 6.55 12.53 -17.41
N THR A 98 7.82 12.69 -17.79
CA THR A 98 8.82 11.60 -17.81
C THR A 98 9.08 10.98 -16.44
N THR A 99 8.91 11.75 -15.35
CA THR A 99 9.11 11.24 -13.99
C THR A 99 8.00 10.28 -13.63
N SER A 100 6.74 10.69 -13.84
CA SER A 100 5.58 9.86 -13.58
C SER A 100 5.56 8.62 -14.49
N SER A 101 5.86 8.79 -15.79
CA SER A 101 5.95 7.67 -16.75
C SER A 101 6.96 6.61 -16.28
N THR A 102 8.14 7.03 -15.82
CA THR A 102 9.17 6.12 -15.29
C THR A 102 8.71 5.41 -14.01
N ILE A 103 8.02 6.12 -13.10
CA ILE A 103 7.53 5.52 -11.86
C ILE A 103 6.46 4.46 -12.16
N PHE A 104 5.52 4.77 -13.05
CA PHE A 104 4.44 3.85 -13.39
C PHE A 104 4.92 2.65 -14.20
N SER A 105 5.86 2.83 -15.14
CA SER A 105 6.43 1.72 -15.89
C SER A 105 7.24 0.77 -15.00
N ASN A 106 8.06 1.31 -14.11
CA ASN A 106 8.80 0.50 -13.13
C ASN A 106 7.86 -0.28 -12.21
N ALA A 107 6.76 0.34 -11.78
CA ALA A 107 5.76 -0.35 -10.96
C ALA A 107 5.10 -1.49 -11.76
N ARG A 108 4.59 -1.22 -12.96
CA ARG A 108 4.02 -2.24 -13.87
C ARG A 108 4.97 -3.43 -14.05
N ASP A 109 6.23 -3.16 -14.41
CA ASP A 109 7.21 -4.21 -14.71
C ASP A 109 7.55 -5.07 -13.48
N VAL A 110 7.44 -4.51 -12.27
CA VAL A 110 7.58 -5.26 -11.01
C VAL A 110 6.33 -6.08 -10.72
N GLU A 111 5.13 -5.52 -10.91
CA GLU A 111 3.87 -6.24 -10.72
C GLU A 111 3.74 -7.43 -11.69
N ASP A 112 4.30 -7.35 -12.91
CA ASP A 112 4.34 -8.48 -13.86
C ASP A 112 5.20 -9.66 -13.35
N GLY A 113 6.10 -9.41 -12.40
CA GLY A 113 6.99 -10.40 -11.82
C GLY A 113 6.56 -10.94 -10.45
N HIS A 114 5.55 -10.33 -9.82
CA HIS A 114 4.94 -10.85 -8.58
C HIS A 114 4.16 -12.14 -8.86
#